data_AF-A0A1W1XUK4-F1
#
_entry.id   AF-A0A1W1XUK4-F1
#
_cell.length_a   1.000
_cell.length_b   1.000
_cell.length_c   1.000
_cell.angle_alpha   90.00
_cell.angle_beta   90.00
_cell.angle_gamma   90.00
#
_symmetry.space_group_name_H-M   'P 1'
#
loop_
_entity.id
_entity.type
_entity.pdbx_description
1 polymer ?
#
loop_
_entity_poly.entity_id
_entity_poly.type
_entity_poly.pdbx_seq_one_letter_code
_entity_poly.pdbx_strand_id
1 'polypeptide(L)'
;MASTPDQPLNPVIGSQARNDWNNYWDNSKSGDTQSWAGGTLTRNADGSATFSSGGKDTTFSRATSMESLAAGNANIAGMWGNQYGTTKTEPLMTVDTKLNFSPESGYQSAMTRGVSADELTSNQLGKVLSADSPVIQQARRLAMEQANGRGLLNSSIAAGAGTEAAIGQAINIASADAGAYQTAANANQNALNQFGLAKNQGLINAQLTGIQGDYNLRNQKQQQEFTAGQNTLDREQKQSQFQQTYDQTQRNYDKDYELKQKQFEQQVNQANITNELARKTLAWQIKYNIASFNASKMENYLNAVQNIQLSNIDNKDDAVRNINKLIFGNAEATGKYPYSLDALDI
;
A
#
# COMPACT_ATOMS: atom_id res chain seq x y z
N MET A 1 1.65 -24.38 -28.30
CA MET A 1 2.28 -23.06 -28.11
C MET A 1 1.35 -22.01 -28.68
N ALA A 2 0.46 -21.48 -27.86
CA ALA A 2 -0.37 -20.34 -28.22
C ALA A 2 -0.12 -19.29 -27.14
N SER A 3 0.62 -18.27 -27.52
CA SER A 3 0.97 -17.08 -26.75
C SER A 3 -0.23 -16.16 -26.63
N THR A 4 -0.24 -15.41 -25.51
CA THR A 4 -1.02 -14.22 -25.12
C THR A 4 -2.25 -14.44 -24.21
N PRO A 5 -2.56 -13.51 -23.27
CA PRO A 5 -1.85 -12.28 -22.89
C PRO A 5 -1.37 -12.23 -21.43
N ASP A 6 -0.31 -11.48 -21.26
CA ASP A 6 0.24 -10.99 -20.00
C ASP A 6 -0.68 -9.89 -19.42
N GLN A 7 -0.73 -9.78 -18.08
CA GLN A 7 -1.18 -8.65 -17.23
C GLN A 7 -2.66 -8.59 -16.71
N PRO A 8 -2.95 -7.92 -15.56
CA PRO A 8 -2.05 -7.34 -14.52
C PRO A 8 -2.45 -7.62 -13.03
N LEU A 9 -1.50 -7.28 -12.14
CA LEU A 9 -1.55 -7.30 -10.67
C LEU A 9 -2.59 -6.33 -10.07
N ASN A 10 -3.27 -6.74 -8.98
CA ASN A 10 -4.18 -5.91 -8.20
C ASN A 10 -3.42 -5.18 -7.07
N PRO A 11 -3.70 -3.90 -6.75
CA PRO A 11 -2.67 -2.96 -6.30
C PRO A 11 -2.46 -2.92 -4.79
N VAL A 12 -1.22 -3.13 -4.37
CA VAL A 12 -0.72 -2.62 -3.08
C VAL A 12 -0.80 -1.09 -3.17
N ILE A 13 -1.77 -0.48 -2.49
CA ILE A 13 -1.73 0.95 -2.18
C ILE A 13 -0.44 1.16 -1.37
N GLY A 14 0.59 1.69 -2.03
CA GLY A 14 1.93 1.87 -1.48
C GLY A 14 1.92 2.69 -0.20
N SER A 15 2.95 2.53 0.63
CA SER A 15 3.16 3.27 1.88
C SER A 15 3.08 4.79 1.68
N GLN A 16 3.55 5.31 0.55
CA GLN A 16 3.45 6.73 0.21
C GLN A 16 2.00 7.23 0.10
N ALA A 17 1.11 6.41 -0.48
CA ALA A 17 -0.26 6.80 -0.73
C ALA A 17 -1.07 6.89 0.57
N ARG A 18 -0.83 5.95 1.50
CA ARG A 18 -1.37 6.00 2.85
C ARG A 18 -0.78 7.14 3.68
N ASN A 19 0.50 7.45 3.51
CA ASN A 19 1.13 8.57 4.18
C ASN A 19 0.55 9.92 3.70
N ASP A 20 0.38 10.10 2.39
CA ASP A 20 -0.24 11.30 1.82
C ASP A 20 -1.71 11.42 2.25
N TRP A 21 -2.44 10.30 2.29
CA TRP A 21 -3.81 10.25 2.78
C TRP A 21 -3.91 10.69 4.24
N ASN A 22 -3.10 10.11 5.12
CA ASN A 22 -3.09 10.48 6.54
C ASN A 22 -2.65 11.94 6.73
N ASN A 23 -1.60 12.37 6.03
CA ASN A 23 -1.10 13.73 6.06
C ASN A 23 -2.18 14.75 5.65
N TYR A 24 -2.93 14.48 4.58
CA TYR A 24 -4.08 15.30 4.20
C TYR A 24 -5.09 15.44 5.33
N TRP A 25 -5.50 14.33 5.95
CA TRP A 25 -6.51 14.35 7.01
C TRP A 25 -6.04 15.05 8.28
N ASP A 26 -4.75 14.96 8.59
CA ASP A 26 -4.15 15.52 9.80
C ASP A 26 -3.78 17.00 9.67
N ASN A 27 -3.41 17.46 8.47
CA ASN A 27 -2.88 18.81 8.29
C ASN A 27 -3.78 19.78 7.50
N SER A 28 -4.82 19.28 6.82
CA SER A 28 -5.72 20.15 6.04
C SER A 28 -6.86 20.71 6.89
N LYS A 29 -7.16 22.00 6.72
CA LYS A 29 -8.26 22.73 7.38
C LYS A 29 -9.47 22.85 6.46
N SER A 30 -10.62 23.19 7.03
CA SER A 30 -11.83 23.46 6.26
C SER A 30 -11.59 24.57 5.24
N GLY A 31 -12.00 24.34 4.00
CA GLY A 31 -11.78 25.25 2.86
C GLY A 31 -10.47 25.00 2.12
N ASP A 32 -9.56 24.19 2.67
CA ASP A 32 -8.31 23.87 1.98
C ASP A 32 -8.60 23.01 0.75
N THR A 33 -7.93 23.37 -0.34
CA THR A 33 -8.00 22.64 -1.60
C THR A 33 -6.60 22.14 -1.95
N GLN A 34 -6.52 20.89 -2.38
CA GLN A 34 -5.29 20.30 -2.88
C GLN A 34 -5.53 19.64 -4.23
N SER A 35 -4.54 19.77 -5.12
CA SER A 35 -4.54 18.96 -6.34
C SER A 35 -4.14 17.54 -5.97
N TRP A 36 -4.96 16.57 -6.34
CA TRP A 36 -4.70 15.16 -6.07
C TRP A 36 -5.09 14.34 -7.28
N ALA A 37 -4.12 13.61 -7.85
CA ALA A 37 -4.32 12.63 -8.90
C ALA A 37 -5.15 13.15 -10.10
N GLY A 38 -4.93 14.40 -10.52
CA GLY A 38 -5.63 15.01 -11.67
C GLY A 38 -7.02 15.59 -11.37
N GLY A 39 -7.44 15.61 -10.12
CA GLY A 39 -8.63 16.34 -9.65
C GLY A 39 -8.32 17.30 -8.49
N THR A 40 -9.38 17.87 -7.92
CA THR A 40 -9.29 18.77 -6.76
C THR A 40 -9.96 18.11 -5.57
N LEU A 41 -9.21 17.92 -4.49
CA LEU A 41 -9.77 17.54 -3.20
C LEU A 41 -9.99 18.79 -2.35
N THR A 42 -11.23 18.99 -1.91
CA THR A 42 -11.63 20.12 -1.05
C THR A 42 -12.04 19.60 0.31
N ARG A 43 -11.50 20.21 1.37
CA ARG A 43 -11.91 19.89 2.75
C ARG A 43 -13.15 20.70 3.12
N ASN A 44 -14.23 20.03 3.50
CA ASN A 44 -15.50 20.66 3.85
C ASN A 44 -15.54 21.06 5.33
N ALA A 45 -16.44 22.00 5.67
CA ALA A 45 -16.64 22.49 7.03
C ALA A 45 -17.23 21.46 8.00
N ASP A 46 -17.94 20.47 7.47
CA ASP A 46 -18.53 19.36 8.23
C ASP A 46 -17.51 18.24 8.56
N GLY A 47 -16.24 18.43 8.18
CA GLY A 47 -15.18 17.45 8.41
C GLY A 47 -15.09 16.35 7.34
N SER A 48 -15.96 16.35 6.35
CA SER A 48 -15.83 15.52 5.14
C SER A 48 -14.88 16.16 4.13
N ALA A 49 -14.53 15.43 3.08
CA ALA A 49 -13.78 15.93 1.94
C ALA A 49 -14.53 15.58 0.65
N THR A 50 -14.56 16.51 -0.30
CA THR A 50 -15.15 16.33 -1.62
C THR A 50 -14.06 16.32 -2.66
N PHE A 51 -13.94 15.20 -3.37
CA PHE A 51 -13.08 15.06 -4.52
C PHE A 51 -13.87 15.38 -5.80
N SER A 52 -13.40 16.33 -6.58
CA SER A 52 -13.99 16.73 -7.86
C SER A 52 -13.04 16.42 -9.01
N SER A 53 -13.50 15.63 -9.98
CA SER A 53 -12.75 15.34 -11.22
C SER A 53 -13.71 15.08 -12.39
N GLY A 54 -13.48 15.76 -13.51
CA GLY A 54 -14.28 15.57 -14.74
C GLY A 54 -15.79 15.85 -14.57
N GLY A 55 -16.17 16.76 -13.66
CA GLY A 55 -17.57 17.12 -13.39
C GLY A 55 -18.33 16.14 -12.50
N LYS A 56 -17.64 15.17 -11.88
CA LYS A 56 -18.21 14.28 -10.86
C LYS A 56 -17.60 14.59 -9.50
N ASP A 57 -18.47 14.74 -8.50
CA ASP A 57 -18.09 14.98 -7.11
C ASP A 57 -18.32 13.72 -6.28
N THR A 58 -17.36 13.39 -5.42
CA THR A 58 -17.46 12.28 -4.47
C THR A 58 -17.09 12.78 -3.09
N THR A 59 -18.02 12.70 -2.15
CA THR A 59 -17.81 13.13 -0.77
C THR A 59 -17.57 11.91 0.11
N PHE A 60 -16.55 12.01 0.96
CA PHE A 60 -16.16 10.96 1.90
C PHE A 60 -15.62 11.59 3.19
N SER A 61 -15.55 10.80 4.26
CA SER A 61 -15.07 11.28 5.55
C SER A 61 -13.73 10.66 5.91
N ARG A 62 -13.12 11.14 6.99
CA ARG A 62 -11.92 10.52 7.58
C ARG A 62 -12.12 9.04 7.91
N ALA A 63 -13.35 8.62 8.24
CA ALA A 63 -13.66 7.24 8.56
C ALA A 63 -13.71 6.32 7.32
N THR A 64 -13.82 6.89 6.12
CA THR A 64 -13.76 6.15 4.87
C THR A 64 -12.29 5.77 4.62
N SER A 65 -11.98 4.47 4.64
CA SER A 65 -10.63 4.03 4.30
C SER A 65 -10.34 4.30 2.82
N MET A 66 -9.06 4.48 2.51
CA MET A 66 -8.59 4.69 1.15
C MET A 66 -9.04 3.52 0.25
N GLU A 67 -8.92 2.29 0.72
CA GLU A 67 -9.33 1.06 0.03
C GLU A 67 -10.83 1.03 -0.27
N SER A 68 -11.67 1.45 0.68
CA SER A 68 -13.14 1.49 0.52
C SER A 68 -13.55 2.53 -0.52
N LEU A 69 -12.87 3.68 -0.54
CA LEU A 69 -13.10 4.73 -1.52
C LEU A 69 -12.67 4.30 -2.94
N ALA A 70 -11.51 3.65 -3.07
CA ALA A 70 -11.06 3.08 -4.35
C ALA A 70 -12.01 1.99 -4.85
N ALA A 71 -12.46 1.09 -3.98
CA ALA A 71 -13.40 0.03 -4.36
C ALA A 71 -14.76 0.60 -4.84
N GLY A 72 -15.22 1.71 -4.24
CA GLY A 72 -16.48 2.37 -4.60
C GLY A 72 -16.37 3.36 -5.77
N ASN A 73 -15.16 3.76 -6.18
CA ASN A 73 -14.96 4.77 -7.22
C ASN A 73 -13.79 4.39 -8.15
N ALA A 74 -14.13 3.79 -9.29
CA ALA A 74 -13.18 3.33 -10.29
C ALA A 74 -12.28 4.44 -10.86
N ASN A 75 -12.75 5.70 -10.91
CA ASN A 75 -11.93 6.83 -11.34
C ASN A 75 -10.83 7.09 -10.31
N ILE A 76 -11.18 7.18 -9.03
CA ILE A 76 -10.22 7.38 -7.93
C ILE A 76 -9.21 6.24 -7.88
N ALA A 77 -9.67 4.98 -8.01
CA ALA A 77 -8.80 3.81 -8.07
C ALA A 77 -7.79 3.88 -9.23
N GLY A 78 -8.26 4.19 -10.45
CA GLY A 78 -7.39 4.29 -11.62
C GLY A 78 -6.37 5.43 -11.52
N MET A 79 -6.75 6.55 -10.92
CA MET A 79 -5.85 7.69 -10.75
C MET A 79 -4.81 7.47 -9.66
N TRP A 80 -5.18 6.83 -8.54
CA TRP A 80 -4.20 6.41 -7.52
C TRP A 80 -3.23 5.38 -8.04
N GLY A 81 -3.70 4.48 -8.90
CA GLY A 81 -2.79 3.60 -9.61
C GLY A 81 -1.79 4.36 -10.46
N ASN A 82 -2.21 5.39 -11.19
CA ASN A 82 -1.27 6.20 -11.98
C ASN A 82 -0.30 7.04 -11.13
N GLN A 83 -0.73 7.57 -9.98
CA GLN A 83 0.10 8.44 -9.12
C GLN A 83 1.04 7.64 -8.18
N TYR A 84 0.58 6.50 -7.66
CA TYR A 84 1.31 5.71 -6.65
C TYR A 84 1.93 4.42 -7.20
N GLY A 85 1.80 4.16 -8.51
CA GLY A 85 2.56 3.12 -9.20
C GLY A 85 1.87 1.77 -9.39
N THR A 86 0.58 1.76 -9.75
CA THR A 86 -0.11 0.62 -10.35
C THR A 86 -0.85 1.04 -11.62
N THR A 87 -0.22 0.84 -12.77
CA THR A 87 -0.72 1.31 -14.06
C THR A 87 -2.05 0.66 -14.46
N LYS A 88 -2.96 1.50 -14.97
CA LYS A 88 -4.10 1.21 -15.85
C LYS A 88 -5.15 0.19 -15.36
N THR A 89 -6.31 0.76 -15.07
CA THR A 89 -7.64 0.18 -15.24
C THR A 89 -7.78 -0.60 -16.55
N GLU A 90 -7.61 -1.91 -16.50
CA GLU A 90 -8.62 -2.77 -17.11
C GLU A 90 -9.89 -2.60 -16.26
N PRO A 91 -11.11 -2.62 -16.84
CA PRO A 91 -12.33 -2.58 -16.04
C PRO A 91 -12.17 -3.61 -14.92
N LEU A 92 -12.56 -3.27 -13.67
CA LEU A 92 -12.81 -4.27 -12.62
C LEU A 92 -13.30 -5.49 -13.36
N MET A 93 -12.50 -6.58 -13.38
CA MET A 93 -12.76 -7.79 -14.16
C MET A 93 -14.26 -7.86 -14.21
N THR A 94 -14.84 -7.56 -15.39
CA THR A 94 -16.27 -7.25 -15.51
C THR A 94 -16.89 -8.23 -14.57
N VAL A 95 -17.57 -7.76 -13.51
CA VAL A 95 -18.24 -8.71 -12.63
C VAL A 95 -18.84 -9.64 -13.64
N ASP A 96 -18.53 -10.93 -13.57
CA ASP A 96 -19.46 -11.82 -14.18
C ASP A 96 -20.67 -11.64 -13.25
N THR A 97 -21.42 -10.56 -13.51
CA THR A 97 -22.77 -10.27 -13.09
C THR A 97 -23.67 -11.20 -13.86
N LYS A 98 -23.14 -11.89 -14.87
CA LYS A 98 -23.42 -13.31 -14.89
C LYS A 98 -22.61 -13.95 -13.74
N LEU A 99 -23.07 -13.81 -12.50
CA LEU A 99 -23.86 -14.91 -11.98
C LEU A 99 -24.41 -15.67 -13.19
N ASN A 100 -23.68 -16.65 -13.71
CA ASN A 100 -24.19 -17.45 -14.79
C ASN A 100 -25.28 -18.35 -14.19
N PHE A 101 -26.30 -17.74 -13.58
CA PHE A 101 -27.71 -17.97 -13.85
C PHE A 101 -27.91 -17.99 -15.37
N SER A 102 -27.32 -18.98 -16.02
CA SER A 102 -28.05 -19.67 -17.06
C SER A 102 -29.05 -20.53 -16.29
N PRO A 103 -30.34 -20.17 -16.23
CA PRO A 103 -31.38 -21.08 -15.76
C PRO A 103 -31.44 -22.40 -16.55
N GLU A 104 -30.57 -22.61 -17.55
CA GLU A 104 -30.33 -23.90 -18.19
C GLU A 104 -29.60 -24.93 -17.31
N SER A 105 -29.01 -24.54 -16.16
CA SER A 105 -28.18 -25.44 -15.35
C SER A 105 -28.99 -26.34 -14.40
N GLY A 106 -29.71 -27.32 -14.95
CA GLY A 106 -30.03 -28.58 -14.26
C GLY A 106 -30.97 -28.55 -13.04
N TYR A 107 -31.48 -27.38 -12.64
CA TYR A 107 -32.50 -27.23 -11.62
C TYR A 107 -33.80 -27.86 -12.09
N GLN A 108 -34.36 -28.79 -11.31
CA GLN A 108 -35.66 -29.37 -11.63
C GLN A 108 -36.77 -28.52 -11.02
N SER A 109 -37.64 -27.99 -11.88
CA SER A 109 -38.88 -27.34 -11.48
C SER A 109 -39.89 -28.37 -10.97
N ALA A 110 -40.82 -27.94 -10.12
CA ALA A 110 -41.92 -28.79 -9.67
C ALA A 110 -42.71 -29.28 -10.88
N MET A 111 -42.76 -30.60 -11.07
CA MET A 111 -43.57 -31.23 -12.09
C MET A 111 -45.03 -31.17 -11.62
N THR A 112 -45.89 -30.74 -12.54
CA THR A 112 -47.33 -30.70 -12.37
C THR A 112 -47.95 -31.66 -13.39
N ARG A 113 -49.05 -32.32 -12.99
CA ARG A 113 -49.75 -33.29 -13.83
C ARG A 113 -51.24 -32.94 -13.89
N GLY A 114 -51.84 -33.13 -15.06
CA GLY A 114 -53.30 -33.14 -15.24
C GLY A 114 -53.92 -34.50 -14.92
N VAL A 115 -55.22 -34.51 -14.62
CA VAL A 115 -55.96 -35.75 -14.32
C VAL A 115 -56.03 -36.63 -15.57
N SER A 116 -55.60 -37.89 -15.45
CA SER A 116 -55.64 -38.87 -16.54
C SER A 116 -57.03 -39.47 -16.71
N ALA A 117 -57.34 -39.96 -17.91
CA ALA A 117 -58.61 -40.62 -18.20
C ALA A 117 -58.89 -41.82 -17.27
N ASP A 118 -57.85 -42.53 -16.83
CA ASP A 118 -57.98 -43.67 -15.90
C ASP A 118 -58.28 -43.26 -14.45
N GLU A 119 -58.15 -41.99 -14.12
CA GLU A 119 -58.43 -41.44 -12.80
C GLU A 119 -59.87 -40.94 -12.69
N LEU A 120 -60.62 -41.00 -13.80
CA LEU A 120 -62.03 -40.65 -13.85
C LEU A 120 -62.88 -41.90 -13.63
N THR A 121 -63.70 -41.89 -12.58
CA THR A 121 -64.66 -42.96 -12.28
C THR A 121 -65.59 -43.23 -13.47
N SER A 122 -65.92 -42.21 -14.28
CA SER A 122 -66.75 -42.37 -15.49
C SER A 122 -66.12 -43.29 -16.52
N ASN A 123 -64.80 -43.18 -16.75
CA ASN A 123 -64.07 -44.01 -17.69
C ASN A 123 -63.86 -45.42 -17.14
N GLN A 124 -63.59 -45.55 -15.84
CA GLN A 124 -63.49 -46.87 -15.19
C GLN A 124 -64.83 -47.61 -15.21
N LEU A 125 -65.93 -46.88 -14.98
CA LEU A 125 -67.27 -47.43 -15.09
C LEU A 125 -67.58 -47.87 -16.52
N GLY A 126 -67.18 -47.09 -17.52
CA GLY A 126 -67.30 -47.47 -18.94
C GLY A 126 -66.52 -48.74 -19.29
N LYS A 127 -65.35 -48.96 -18.68
CA LYS A 127 -64.56 -50.20 -18.84
C LYS A 127 -65.25 -51.40 -18.18
N VAL A 128 -65.73 -51.24 -16.94
CA VAL A 128 -66.38 -52.30 -16.16
C VAL A 128 -67.76 -52.66 -16.73
N LEU A 129 -68.48 -51.71 -17.33
CA LEU A 129 -69.82 -51.90 -17.93
C LEU A 129 -69.80 -52.09 -19.45
N SER A 130 -68.63 -52.21 -20.08
CA SER A 130 -68.53 -52.47 -21.52
C SER A 130 -69.39 -53.70 -21.90
N ALA A 131 -70.01 -53.67 -23.09
CA ALA A 131 -71.16 -54.51 -23.45
C ALA A 131 -70.97 -56.04 -23.29
N ASP A 132 -69.72 -56.50 -23.20
CA ASP A 132 -69.34 -57.91 -23.00
C ASP A 132 -68.75 -58.19 -21.61
N SER A 133 -68.94 -57.29 -20.64
CA SER A 133 -68.41 -57.46 -19.29
C SER A 133 -68.94 -58.75 -18.65
N PRO A 134 -68.05 -59.71 -18.30
CA PRO A 134 -68.45 -60.98 -17.69
C PRO A 134 -69.29 -60.80 -16.43
N VAL A 135 -69.12 -59.68 -15.72
CA VAL A 135 -69.88 -59.34 -14.49
C VAL A 135 -71.34 -59.08 -14.80
N ILE A 136 -71.66 -58.33 -15.86
CA ILE A 136 -73.04 -58.05 -16.26
C ILE A 136 -73.70 -59.31 -16.83
N GLN A 137 -72.95 -60.12 -17.60
CA GLN A 137 -73.44 -61.39 -18.10
C GLN A 137 -73.72 -62.39 -16.96
N GLN A 138 -72.84 -62.47 -15.96
CA GLN A 138 -73.01 -63.31 -14.79
C GLN A 138 -74.16 -62.83 -13.89
N ALA A 139 -74.30 -61.52 -13.68
CA ALA A 139 -75.39 -60.97 -12.87
C ALA A 139 -76.76 -61.21 -13.52
N ARG A 140 -76.87 -61.06 -14.85
CA ARG A 140 -78.09 -61.42 -15.59
C ARG A 140 -78.41 -62.91 -15.46
N ARG A 141 -77.41 -63.78 -15.62
CA ARG A 141 -77.58 -65.23 -15.50
C ARG A 141 -78.04 -65.62 -14.09
N LEU A 142 -77.38 -65.14 -13.04
CA LEU A 142 -77.74 -65.41 -11.64
C LEU A 142 -79.13 -64.90 -11.29
N ALA A 143 -79.50 -63.71 -11.77
CA ALA A 143 -80.82 -63.15 -11.54
C ALA A 143 -81.93 -63.95 -12.23
N MET A 144 -81.66 -64.46 -13.44
CA MET A 144 -82.58 -65.36 -14.16
C MET A 144 -82.69 -66.73 -13.48
N GLU A 145 -81.58 -67.32 -13.05
CA GLU A 145 -81.57 -68.58 -12.29
C GLU A 145 -82.36 -68.45 -10.99
N GLN A 146 -82.17 -67.35 -10.25
CA GLN A 146 -82.87 -67.09 -9.00
C GLN A 146 -84.36 -66.79 -9.19
N ALA A 147 -84.75 -66.13 -10.29
CA ALA A 147 -86.15 -65.90 -10.65
C ALA A 147 -86.86 -67.20 -11.06
N ASN A 148 -86.19 -68.03 -11.87
CA ASN A 148 -86.69 -69.34 -12.30
C ASN A 148 -86.87 -70.27 -11.09
N GLY A 149 -85.93 -70.28 -10.14
CA GLY A 149 -86.03 -71.05 -8.90
C GLY A 149 -87.17 -70.61 -7.96
N ARG A 150 -87.73 -69.40 -8.16
CA ARG A 150 -88.85 -68.86 -7.36
C ARG A 150 -90.19 -68.91 -8.09
N GLY A 151 -90.26 -69.49 -9.29
CA GLY A 151 -91.50 -69.58 -10.08
C GLY A 151 -92.04 -68.22 -10.53
N LEU A 152 -91.21 -67.17 -10.47
CA LEU A 152 -91.58 -65.81 -10.87
C LEU A 152 -91.49 -65.73 -12.40
N LEU A 153 -92.63 -65.86 -13.08
CA LEU A 153 -92.77 -65.75 -14.55
C LEU A 153 -92.36 -64.39 -15.14
N ASN A 154 -91.93 -63.43 -14.31
CA ASN A 154 -91.57 -62.07 -14.72
C ASN A 154 -90.04 -61.91 -14.77
N SER A 155 -89.43 -62.58 -15.76
CA SER A 155 -87.98 -62.67 -15.98
C SER A 155 -87.30 -61.32 -16.29
N SER A 156 -88.05 -60.34 -16.79
CA SER A 156 -87.54 -59.00 -17.11
C SER A 156 -87.26 -58.15 -15.87
N ILE A 157 -88.09 -58.23 -14.84
CA ILE A 157 -87.93 -57.47 -13.59
C ILE A 157 -86.74 -58.02 -12.78
N ALA A 158 -86.60 -59.34 -12.70
CA ALA A 158 -85.47 -59.96 -12.03
C ALA A 158 -84.14 -59.66 -12.74
N ALA A 159 -84.11 -59.72 -14.08
CA ALA A 159 -82.94 -59.33 -14.85
C ALA A 159 -82.59 -57.83 -14.67
N GLY A 160 -83.59 -56.96 -14.55
CA GLY A 160 -83.42 -55.53 -14.24
C GLY A 160 -82.76 -55.32 -12.87
N ALA A 161 -83.30 -55.93 -11.82
CA ALA A 161 -82.77 -55.83 -10.45
C ALA A 161 -81.34 -56.41 -10.33
N GLY A 162 -81.05 -57.52 -11.01
CA GLY A 162 -79.70 -58.09 -11.05
C GLY A 162 -78.69 -57.21 -11.79
N THR A 163 -79.13 -56.57 -12.88
CA THR A 163 -78.30 -55.62 -13.64
C THR A 163 -78.04 -54.35 -12.82
N GLU A 164 -79.04 -53.84 -12.10
CA GLU A 164 -78.90 -52.67 -11.23
C GLU A 164 -77.95 -52.94 -10.05
N ALA A 165 -78.06 -54.10 -9.41
CA ALA A 165 -77.12 -54.54 -8.38
C ALA A 165 -75.69 -54.68 -8.92
N ALA A 166 -75.53 -55.17 -10.15
CA ALA A 166 -74.22 -55.27 -10.80
C ALA A 166 -73.64 -53.91 -11.17
N ILE A 167 -74.47 -52.95 -11.61
CA ILE A 167 -74.05 -51.56 -11.84
C ILE A 167 -73.63 -50.90 -10.53
N GLY A 168 -74.37 -51.11 -9.43
CA GLY A 168 -74.00 -50.61 -8.10
C GLY A 168 -72.63 -51.12 -7.65
N GLN A 169 -72.35 -52.42 -7.86
CA GLN A 169 -71.03 -52.99 -7.61
C GLN A 169 -69.96 -52.46 -8.57
N ALA A 170 -70.29 -52.27 -9.85
CA ALA A 170 -69.40 -51.70 -10.84
C ALA A 170 -68.98 -50.26 -10.51
N ILE A 171 -69.88 -49.45 -9.96
CA ILE A 171 -69.57 -48.08 -9.48
C ILE A 171 -68.57 -48.12 -8.32
N ASN A 172 -68.75 -49.04 -7.37
CA ASN A 172 -67.83 -49.19 -6.24
C ASN A 172 -66.43 -49.62 -6.70
N ILE A 173 -66.34 -50.56 -7.65
CA ILE A 173 -65.07 -51.01 -8.24
C ILE A 173 -64.42 -49.87 -9.04
N ALA A 174 -65.18 -49.21 -9.92
CA ALA A 174 -64.69 -48.10 -10.73
C ALA A 174 -64.18 -46.93 -9.87
N SER A 175 -64.84 -46.65 -8.74
CA SER A 175 -64.41 -45.62 -7.80
C SER A 175 -63.14 -46.01 -7.04
N ALA A 176 -63.01 -47.30 -6.67
CA ALA A 176 -61.80 -47.82 -6.04
C ALA A 176 -60.60 -47.80 -7.01
N ASP A 177 -60.80 -48.19 -8.27
CA ASP A 177 -59.76 -48.19 -9.30
C ASP A 177 -59.29 -46.76 -9.64
N ALA A 178 -60.23 -45.84 -9.86
CA ALA A 178 -59.92 -44.43 -10.10
C ALA A 178 -59.10 -43.82 -8.94
N GLY A 179 -59.48 -44.14 -7.69
CA GLY A 179 -58.74 -43.75 -6.50
C GLY A 179 -57.34 -44.37 -6.41
N ALA A 180 -57.16 -45.62 -6.84
CA ALA A 180 -55.87 -46.29 -6.88
C ALA A 180 -54.91 -45.65 -7.90
N TYR A 181 -55.39 -45.33 -9.11
CA TYR A 181 -54.62 -44.61 -10.13
C TYR A 181 -54.23 -43.21 -9.64
N GLN A 182 -55.18 -42.46 -9.05
CA GLN A 182 -54.90 -41.13 -8.50
C GLN A 182 -53.86 -41.18 -7.37
N THR A 183 -53.93 -42.18 -6.50
CA THR A 183 -52.97 -42.38 -5.41
C THR A 183 -51.57 -42.69 -5.95
N ALA A 184 -51.46 -43.65 -6.87
CA ALA A 184 -50.19 -44.02 -7.48
C ALA A 184 -49.55 -42.84 -8.23
N ALA A 185 -50.35 -42.11 -8.99
CA ALA A 185 -49.85 -40.99 -9.78
C ALA A 185 -49.45 -39.79 -8.90
N ASN A 186 -50.15 -39.54 -7.79
CA ASN A 186 -49.75 -38.53 -6.80
C ASN A 186 -48.47 -38.94 -6.05
N ALA A 187 -48.33 -40.22 -5.69
CA ALA A 187 -47.12 -40.74 -5.06
C ALA A 187 -45.90 -40.56 -5.97
N ASN A 188 -46.03 -40.91 -7.26
CA ASN A 188 -44.98 -40.71 -8.25
C ASN A 188 -44.64 -39.23 -8.46
N GLN A 189 -45.66 -38.38 -8.54
CA GLN A 189 -45.47 -36.93 -8.69
C GLN A 189 -44.71 -36.32 -7.50
N ASN A 190 -45.08 -36.70 -6.29
CA ASN A 190 -44.44 -36.24 -5.06
C ASN A 190 -43.00 -36.75 -4.96
N ALA A 191 -42.74 -38.01 -5.32
CA ALA A 191 -41.39 -38.58 -5.34
C ALA A 191 -40.46 -37.84 -6.32
N LEU A 192 -40.96 -37.52 -7.53
CA LEU A 192 -40.20 -36.76 -8.52
C LEU A 192 -39.90 -35.33 -8.03
N ASN A 193 -40.87 -34.65 -7.43
CA ASN A 193 -40.69 -33.31 -6.89
C ASN A 193 -39.72 -33.30 -5.70
N GLN A 194 -39.79 -34.31 -4.83
CA GLN A 194 -38.87 -34.47 -3.71
C GLN A 194 -37.43 -34.74 -4.18
N PHE A 195 -37.26 -35.58 -5.21
CA PHE A 195 -35.95 -35.82 -5.82
C PHE A 195 -35.40 -34.55 -6.48
N GLY A 196 -36.24 -33.81 -7.22
CA GLY A 196 -35.87 -32.53 -7.82
C GLY A 196 -35.41 -31.51 -6.78
N LEU A 197 -36.13 -31.41 -5.65
CA LEU A 197 -35.74 -30.54 -4.53
C LEU A 197 -34.39 -30.95 -3.92
N ALA A 198 -34.19 -32.24 -3.66
CA ALA A 198 -32.93 -32.75 -3.09
C ALA A 198 -31.74 -32.49 -4.02
N LYS A 199 -31.93 -32.68 -5.33
CA LYS A 199 -30.93 -32.35 -6.35
C LYS A 199 -30.59 -30.86 -6.34
N ASN A 200 -31.61 -30.00 -6.31
CA ASN A 200 -31.42 -28.55 -6.26
C ASN A 200 -30.66 -28.13 -5.00
N GLN A 201 -30.98 -28.72 -3.85
CA GLN A 201 -30.29 -28.44 -2.60
C GLN A 201 -28.82 -28.91 -2.62
N GLY A 202 -28.54 -30.07 -3.23
CA GLY A 202 -27.17 -30.53 -3.45
C GLY A 202 -26.35 -29.59 -4.33
N LEU A 203 -26.94 -29.06 -5.41
CA LEU A 203 -26.30 -28.08 -6.30
C LEU A 203 -26.00 -26.76 -5.57
N ILE A 204 -26.97 -26.24 -4.82
CA ILE A 204 -26.81 -25.01 -4.01
C ILE A 204 -25.68 -25.19 -2.98
N ASN A 205 -25.66 -26.33 -2.29
CA ASN A 205 -24.62 -26.62 -1.29
C ASN A 205 -23.23 -26.70 -1.92
N ALA A 206 -23.09 -27.42 -3.05
CA ALA A 206 -21.81 -27.51 -3.77
C ALA A 206 -21.33 -26.13 -4.23
N GLN A 207 -22.25 -25.28 -4.70
CA GLN A 207 -21.94 -23.92 -5.12
C GLN A 207 -21.53 -23.02 -3.94
N LEU A 208 -22.22 -23.12 -2.79
CA LEU A 208 -21.86 -22.41 -1.56
C LEU A 208 -20.48 -22.82 -1.06
N THR A 209 -20.15 -24.11 -1.08
CA THR A 209 -18.82 -24.61 -0.72
C THR A 209 -17.74 -24.04 -1.66
N GLY A 210 -18.01 -23.97 -2.97
CA GLY A 210 -17.11 -23.33 -3.93
C GLY A 210 -16.87 -21.85 -3.61
N ILE A 211 -17.92 -21.09 -3.35
CA ILE A 211 -17.84 -19.66 -2.98
C ILE A 211 -17.03 -19.46 -1.70
N GLN A 212 -17.24 -20.29 -0.68
CA GLN A 212 -16.49 -20.22 0.58
C GLN A 212 -15.01 -20.54 0.36
N GLY A 213 -14.70 -21.55 -0.46
CA GLY A 213 -13.32 -21.88 -0.85
C GLY A 213 -12.62 -20.71 -1.55
N ASP A 214 -13.31 -20.09 -2.50
CA ASP A 214 -12.83 -18.91 -3.23
C ASP A 214 -12.55 -17.72 -2.30
N TYR A 215 -13.47 -17.44 -1.37
CA TYR A 215 -13.32 -16.36 -0.39
C TYR A 215 -12.12 -16.59 0.53
N ASN A 216 -11.94 -17.84 1.01
CA ASN A 216 -10.80 -18.20 1.84
C ASN A 216 -9.47 -18.07 1.08
N LEU A 217 -9.42 -18.51 -0.18
CA LEU A 217 -8.23 -18.39 -1.02
C LEU A 217 -7.88 -16.92 -1.27
N ARG A 218 -8.88 -16.06 -1.52
CA ARG A 218 -8.67 -14.61 -1.68
C ARG A 218 -8.10 -13.96 -0.42
N ASN A 219 -8.66 -14.27 0.75
CA ASN A 219 -8.15 -13.75 2.01
C ASN A 219 -6.72 -14.20 2.30
N GLN A 220 -6.40 -15.47 1.99
CA GLN A 220 -5.04 -15.99 2.16
C GLN A 220 -4.05 -15.26 1.25
N LYS A 221 -4.39 -15.06 -0.03
CA LYS A 221 -3.52 -14.32 -0.96
C LYS A 221 -3.33 -12.87 -0.54
N GLN A 222 -4.39 -12.19 -0.12
CA GLN A 222 -4.31 -10.81 0.36
C GLN A 222 -3.40 -10.68 1.59
N GLN A 223 -3.44 -11.64 2.52
CA GLN A 223 -2.52 -11.65 3.67
C GLN A 223 -1.06 -11.88 3.24
N GLN A 224 -0.81 -12.82 2.31
CA GLN A 224 0.54 -13.09 1.81
C GLN A 224 1.13 -11.88 1.07
N GLU A 225 0.34 -11.22 0.23
CA GLU A 225 0.74 -10.00 -0.49
C GLU A 225 1.05 -8.86 0.48
N PHE A 226 0.25 -8.71 1.54
CA PHE A 226 0.51 -7.72 2.58
C PHE A 226 1.82 -7.98 3.32
N THR A 227 2.07 -9.22 3.74
CA THR A 227 3.34 -9.58 4.41
C THR A 227 4.54 -9.41 3.47
N ALA A 228 4.41 -9.78 2.19
CA ALA A 228 5.45 -9.58 1.19
C ALA A 228 5.75 -8.09 0.94
N GLY A 229 4.71 -7.25 0.92
CA GLY A 229 4.83 -5.80 0.83
C GLY A 229 5.56 -5.19 2.03
N GLN A 230 5.20 -5.59 3.25
CA GLN A 230 5.90 -5.13 4.47
C GLN A 230 7.38 -5.51 4.47
N ASN A 231 7.69 -6.76 4.10
CA ASN A 231 9.08 -7.22 4.04
C ASN A 231 9.90 -6.48 2.99
N THR A 232 9.28 -6.06 1.89
CA THR A 232 9.96 -5.28 0.85
C THR A 232 10.24 -3.85 1.32
N LEU A 233 9.27 -3.21 1.99
CA LEU A 233 9.44 -1.90 2.58
C LEU A 233 10.54 -1.89 3.66
N ASP A 234 10.59 -2.90 4.53
CA ASP A 234 11.63 -3.04 5.54
C ASP A 234 13.03 -3.15 4.91
N ARG A 235 13.16 -3.89 3.79
CA ARG A 235 14.43 -3.97 3.03
C ARG A 235 14.81 -2.64 2.40
N GLU A 236 13.86 -1.93 1.80
CA GLU A 236 14.12 -0.61 1.18
C GLU A 236 14.54 0.44 2.22
N GLN A 237 13.88 0.47 3.38
CA GLN A 237 14.26 1.39 4.46
C GLN A 237 15.65 1.08 5.00
N LYS A 238 15.98 -0.20 5.21
CA LYS A 238 17.34 -0.62 5.64
C LYS A 238 18.39 -0.27 4.60
N GLN A 239 18.09 -0.42 3.31
CA GLN A 239 19.02 -0.04 2.23
C GLN A 239 19.25 1.47 2.18
N SER A 240 18.19 2.27 2.33
CA SER A 240 18.30 3.74 2.39
C SER A 240 19.11 4.22 3.60
N GLN A 241 18.86 3.65 4.79
CA GLN A 241 19.63 3.96 6.00
C GLN A 241 21.11 3.59 5.84
N PHE A 242 21.41 2.45 5.21
CA PHE A 242 22.77 2.05 4.93
C PHE A 242 23.47 3.04 4.00
N GLN A 243 22.82 3.46 2.91
CA GLN A 243 23.38 4.44 1.98
C GLN A 243 23.65 5.79 2.66
N GLN A 244 22.68 6.29 3.45
CA GLN A 244 22.84 7.55 4.18
C GLN A 244 24.01 7.49 5.16
N THR A 245 24.14 6.38 5.87
CA THR A 245 25.24 6.18 6.84
C THR A 245 26.58 6.11 6.10
N TYR A 246 26.66 5.38 4.99
CA TYR A 246 27.86 5.29 4.16
C TYR A 246 28.29 6.67 3.66
N ASP A 247 27.37 7.46 3.12
CA ASP A 247 27.64 8.81 2.61
C ASP A 247 28.08 9.77 3.73
N GLN A 248 27.50 9.66 4.92
CA GLN A 248 27.93 10.45 6.09
C GLN A 248 29.35 10.08 6.51
N THR A 249 29.67 8.79 6.55
CA THR A 249 31.01 8.32 6.89
C THR A 249 32.05 8.84 5.90
N GLN A 250 31.78 8.78 4.59
CA GLN A 250 32.68 9.31 3.56
C GLN A 250 32.90 10.83 3.75
N ARG A 251 31.83 11.61 3.91
CA ARG A 251 31.95 13.06 4.17
C ARG A 251 32.74 13.38 5.43
N ASN A 252 32.61 12.57 6.48
CA ASN A 252 33.36 12.77 7.72
C ASN A 252 34.85 12.48 7.53
N TYR A 253 35.20 11.44 6.76
CA TYR A 253 36.59 11.18 6.38
C TYR A 253 37.18 12.36 5.59
N ASP A 254 36.47 12.85 4.57
CA ASP A 254 36.95 13.97 3.75
C ASP A 254 37.17 15.24 4.59
N LYS A 255 36.24 15.55 5.50
CA LYS A 255 36.37 16.68 6.43
C LYS A 255 37.55 16.52 7.39
N ASP A 256 37.81 15.32 7.90
CA ASP A 256 38.95 15.06 8.79
C ASP A 256 40.28 15.25 8.06
N TYR A 257 40.37 14.79 6.81
CA TYR A 257 41.55 15.01 5.96
C TYR A 257 41.77 16.51 5.67
N GLU A 258 40.71 17.23 5.31
CA GLU A 258 40.80 18.68 5.04
C GLU A 258 41.22 19.45 6.30
N LEU A 259 40.66 19.10 7.46
CA LEU A 259 41.00 19.73 8.73
C LEU A 259 42.47 19.49 9.10
N LYS A 260 42.98 18.27 8.95
CA LYS A 260 44.39 17.95 9.19
C LYS A 260 45.32 18.74 8.28
N GLN A 261 44.97 18.90 7.00
CA GLN A 261 45.77 19.73 6.09
C GLN A 261 45.79 21.20 6.53
N LYS A 262 44.64 21.78 6.87
CA LYS A 262 44.56 23.17 7.37
C LYS A 262 45.34 23.36 8.67
N GLN A 263 45.29 22.39 9.59
CA GLN A 263 46.07 22.44 10.82
C GLN A 263 47.58 22.41 10.55
N PHE A 264 48.02 21.56 9.62
CA PHE A 264 49.43 21.51 9.23
C PHE A 264 49.88 22.84 8.60
N GLU A 265 49.08 23.40 7.69
CA GLU A 265 49.36 24.70 7.07
C GLU A 265 49.45 25.83 8.11
N GLN A 266 48.56 25.85 9.10
CA GLN A 266 48.60 26.80 10.21
C GLN A 266 49.88 26.64 11.05
N GLN A 267 50.32 25.42 11.34
CA GLN A 267 51.56 25.18 12.08
C GLN A 267 52.79 25.69 11.32
N VAL A 268 52.86 25.45 10.02
CA VAL A 268 53.95 25.96 9.16
C VAL A 268 53.94 27.48 9.14
N ASN A 269 52.78 28.10 8.95
CA ASN A 269 52.65 29.57 8.96
C ASN A 269 53.05 30.16 10.31
N GLN A 270 52.66 29.54 11.42
CA GLN A 270 53.04 29.99 12.76
C GLN A 270 54.55 29.87 13.00
N ALA A 271 55.18 28.79 12.52
CA ALA A 271 56.63 28.62 12.60
C ALA A 271 57.37 29.70 11.79
N ASN A 272 56.89 30.01 10.58
CA ASN A 272 57.45 31.07 9.74
C ASN A 272 57.38 32.45 10.43
N ILE A 273 56.21 32.81 10.98
CA ILE A 273 56.03 34.06 11.74
C ILE A 273 56.97 34.11 12.95
N THR A 274 57.10 32.99 13.66
CA THR A 274 57.96 32.90 14.86
C THR A 274 59.43 33.10 14.49
N ASN A 275 59.90 32.47 13.41
CA ASN A 275 61.26 32.65 12.91
C ASN A 275 61.51 34.08 12.43
N GLU A 276 60.57 34.70 11.73
CA GLU A 276 60.68 36.08 11.28
C GLU A 276 60.75 37.06 12.47
N LEU A 277 59.90 36.85 13.47
CA LEU A 277 59.91 37.66 14.69
C LEU A 277 61.23 37.50 15.44
N ALA A 278 61.74 36.28 15.60
CA ALA A 278 63.04 36.04 16.23
C ALA A 278 64.19 36.75 15.50
N ARG A 279 64.20 36.73 14.16
CA ARG A 279 65.17 37.48 13.35
C ARG A 279 65.09 38.98 13.59
N LYS A 280 63.87 39.55 13.59
CA LYS A 280 63.64 40.98 13.86
C LYS A 280 64.04 41.38 15.28
N THR A 281 63.73 40.56 16.27
CA THR A 281 64.11 40.79 17.67
C THR A 281 65.63 40.78 17.84
N LEU A 282 66.32 39.81 17.24
CA LEU A 282 67.79 39.77 17.27
C LEU A 282 68.40 41.01 16.61
N ALA A 283 67.92 41.39 15.43
CA ALA A 283 68.38 42.58 14.73
C ALA A 283 68.18 43.86 15.57
N TRP A 284 67.02 43.99 16.22
CA TRP A 284 66.75 45.09 17.14
C TRP A 284 67.70 45.08 18.35
N GLN A 285 67.93 43.92 18.98
CA GLN A 285 68.80 43.79 20.14
C GLN A 285 70.26 44.14 19.80
N ILE A 286 70.75 43.74 18.63
CA ILE A 286 72.07 44.13 18.13
C ILE A 286 72.13 45.65 17.97
N LYS A 287 71.13 46.28 17.31
CA LYS A 287 71.07 47.74 17.14
C LYS A 287 71.05 48.47 18.49
N TYR A 288 70.26 47.97 19.43
CA TYR A 288 70.18 48.51 20.79
C TYR A 288 71.54 48.42 21.51
N ASN A 289 72.18 47.26 21.50
CA ASN A 289 73.48 47.06 22.16
C ASN A 289 74.58 47.96 21.56
N ILE A 290 74.61 48.13 20.23
CA ILE A 290 75.54 49.06 19.56
C ILE A 290 75.27 50.49 20.01
N ALA A 291 74.01 50.91 20.06
CA ALA A 291 73.63 52.24 20.52
C ALA A 291 74.05 52.49 21.98
N SER A 292 73.80 51.53 22.88
CA SER A 292 74.22 51.61 24.29
C SER A 292 75.75 51.65 24.44
N PHE A 293 76.48 50.85 23.66
CA PHE A 293 77.94 50.86 23.66
C PHE A 293 78.50 52.21 23.20
N ASN A 294 77.96 52.76 22.09
CA ASN A 294 78.34 54.07 21.59
C ASN A 294 78.05 55.18 22.63
N ALA A 295 76.91 55.12 23.32
CA ALA A 295 76.57 56.06 24.38
C ALA A 295 77.59 56.00 25.54
N SER A 296 77.94 54.80 26.02
CA SER A 296 78.96 54.64 27.07
C SER A 296 80.36 55.09 26.62
N LYS A 297 80.72 54.86 25.35
CA LYS A 297 81.98 55.37 24.78
C LYS A 297 82.02 56.90 24.73
N MET A 298 80.91 57.53 24.36
CA MET A 298 80.79 58.99 24.40
C MET A 298 80.96 59.52 25.82
N GLU A 299 80.30 58.91 26.80
CA GLU A 299 80.43 59.32 28.20
C GLU A 299 81.87 59.22 28.71
N ASN A 300 82.56 58.11 28.41
CA ASN A 300 83.97 57.94 28.75
C ASN A 300 84.88 58.97 28.06
N TYR A 301 84.62 59.28 26.79
CA TYR A 301 85.34 60.32 26.06
C TYR A 301 85.15 61.70 26.70
N LEU A 302 83.91 62.08 27.02
CA LEU A 302 83.60 63.35 27.68
C LEU A 302 84.30 63.45 29.05
N ASN A 303 84.26 62.38 29.84
CA ASN A 303 84.97 62.33 31.13
C ASN A 303 86.49 62.48 30.97
N ALA A 304 87.09 61.84 29.95
CA ALA A 304 88.52 61.95 29.68
C ALA A 304 88.93 63.38 29.27
N VAL A 305 88.15 64.02 28.40
CA VAL A 305 88.35 65.42 28.00
C VAL A 305 88.20 66.35 29.21
N GLN A 306 87.15 66.15 30.01
CA GLN A 306 86.92 66.94 31.22
C GLN A 306 88.09 66.81 32.21
N ASN A 307 88.59 65.59 32.45
CA ASN A 307 89.75 65.35 33.31
C ASN A 307 91.01 66.05 32.80
N ILE A 308 91.27 66.05 31.48
CA ILE A 308 92.39 66.79 30.88
C ILE A 308 92.23 68.30 31.12
N GLN A 309 91.04 68.83 30.85
CA GLN A 309 90.75 70.26 31.03
C GLN A 309 90.97 70.72 32.47
N LEU A 310 90.60 69.88 33.44
CA LEU A 310 90.77 70.15 34.88
C LEU A 310 92.17 69.83 35.43
N SER A 311 93.02 69.12 34.68
CA SER A 311 94.37 68.75 35.13
C SER A 311 95.36 69.93 35.10
N ASN A 312 96.53 69.77 35.74
CA ASN A 312 97.63 70.76 35.73
C ASN A 312 98.71 70.43 34.68
N ILE A 313 98.38 69.68 33.63
CA ILE A 313 99.36 69.37 32.58
C ILE A 313 99.58 70.56 31.64
N ASP A 314 100.82 70.73 31.18
CA ASP A 314 101.16 71.62 30.08
C ASP A 314 100.66 71.00 28.74
N ASN A 315 100.31 71.84 27.75
CA ASN A 315 99.84 71.42 26.42
C ASN A 315 98.54 70.59 26.38
N LYS A 316 97.52 70.99 27.16
CA LYS A 316 96.18 70.36 27.20
C LYS A 316 95.55 70.15 25.82
N ASP A 317 95.75 71.08 24.89
CA ASP A 317 95.17 71.03 23.55
C ASP A 317 95.72 69.85 22.73
N ASP A 318 97.01 69.56 22.86
CA ASP A 318 97.63 68.41 22.18
C ASP A 318 97.18 67.09 22.82
N ALA A 319 96.96 67.07 24.15
CA ALA A 319 96.40 65.91 24.84
C ALA A 319 94.97 65.60 24.39
N VAL A 320 94.10 66.62 24.24
CA VAL A 320 92.74 66.47 23.69
C VAL A 320 92.80 66.00 22.23
N ARG A 321 93.65 66.60 21.40
CA ARG A 321 93.82 66.18 20.00
C ARG A 321 94.28 64.72 19.87
N ASN A 322 95.10 64.22 20.79
CA ASN A 322 95.53 62.83 20.80
C ASN A 322 94.39 61.87 21.18
N ILE A 323 93.53 62.24 22.15
CA ILE A 323 92.32 61.47 22.46
C ILE A 323 91.34 61.49 21.29
N ASN A 324 91.16 62.65 20.63
CA ASN A 324 90.31 62.76 19.44
C ASN A 324 90.78 61.81 18.35
N LYS A 325 92.09 61.77 18.07
CA LYS A 325 92.68 60.84 17.09
C LYS A 325 92.43 59.37 17.46
N LEU A 326 92.49 59.03 18.74
CA LEU A 326 92.26 57.67 19.22
C LEU A 326 90.80 57.22 19.06
N ILE A 327 89.84 58.11 19.30
CA ILE A 327 88.40 57.78 19.32
C ILE A 327 87.73 57.96 17.95
N PHE A 328 88.08 59.03 17.23
CA PHE A 328 87.43 59.44 15.98
C PHE A 328 88.33 59.26 14.75
N GLY A 329 89.60 58.88 14.94
CA GLY A 329 90.57 58.77 13.85
C GLY A 329 91.10 60.11 13.32
N ASN A 330 90.71 61.24 13.92
CA ASN A 330 91.17 62.58 13.54
C ASN A 330 91.31 63.52 14.74
N ALA A 331 92.04 64.62 14.58
CA ALA A 331 92.32 65.57 15.66
C ALA A 331 91.13 66.47 16.02
N GLU A 332 90.15 66.58 15.14
CA GLU A 332 89.04 67.55 15.24
C GLU A 332 87.80 66.97 15.92
N ALA A 333 87.81 65.67 16.26
CA ALA A 333 86.64 64.92 16.74
C ALA A 333 85.43 65.02 15.80
N THR A 334 85.68 65.16 14.50
CA THR A 334 84.63 65.24 13.47
C THR A 334 84.38 63.88 12.84
N GLY A 335 83.15 63.59 12.37
CA GLY A 335 82.84 62.35 11.65
C GLY A 335 82.10 61.27 12.46
N LYS A 336 81.88 60.10 11.83
CA LYS A 336 81.10 58.99 12.41
C LYS A 336 81.94 58.24 13.45
N TYR A 337 81.31 57.85 14.56
CA TYR A 337 81.90 56.90 15.51
C TYR A 337 82.31 55.60 14.79
N PRO A 338 83.38 54.93 15.23
CA PRO A 338 83.93 53.74 14.57
C PRO A 338 82.94 52.55 14.45
N TYR A 339 81.84 52.56 15.20
CA TYR A 339 80.77 51.56 15.10
C TYR A 339 79.50 52.21 14.52
N SER A 340 79.47 52.41 13.19
CA SER A 340 78.31 52.98 12.50
C SER A 340 77.27 51.90 12.16
N LEU A 341 75.98 52.23 12.33
CA LEU A 341 74.85 51.35 12.01
C LEU A 341 74.81 50.87 10.54
N ASP A 342 75.41 51.63 9.63
CA ASP A 342 75.31 51.44 8.17
C ASP A 342 76.04 50.19 7.65
N ALA A 343 76.81 49.49 8.50
CA ALA A 343 77.55 48.28 8.12
C ALA A 343 76.75 46.98 8.30
N LEU A 344 75.51 47.05 8.79
CA LEU A 344 74.65 45.88 9.05
C LEU A 344 73.37 45.97 8.20
N ASP A 345 73.49 45.66 6.91
CA ASP A 345 72.33 45.24 6.11
C ASP A 345 71.90 43.84 6.58
N ILE A 346 71.02 43.79 7.59
CA ILE A 346 70.35 42.57 8.08
C ILE A 346 68.85 42.65 7.80
#